data_AF-A0A918VES6-F1
#
_entry.id   AF-A0A918VES6-F1
#
_cell.length_a   1.000
_cell.length_b   1.000
_cell.length_c   1.000
_cell.angle_alpha   90.00
_cell.angle_beta   90.00
_cell.angle_gamma   90.00
#
_symmetry.space_group_name_H-M   'P 1'
#
loop_
_entity.id
_entity.type
_entity.pdbx_description
1 polymer ?
#
loop_
_entity_poly.entity_id
_entity_poly.type
_entity_poly.pdbx_seq_one_letter_code
_entity_poly.pdbx_strand_id
1 'polypeptide(L)'
;MLTRTLPPGTGPRPGLLASLGAWTWPGTAPDGRDLAHVLLAHPPGRTGRDTPEAIEARMRLIADALGGLAQARDRLPLLPERLQVVGDWVLMRFHGARYGLRLPTHPRWTALVTASGEAAVTVGLDPLPRSADAARVDAYLDTALAAGRLLFGLARTT
;
A
#
# COMPACT_ATOMS: atom_id res chain seq x y z
N MET A 1 15.68 -8.26 20.41
CA MET A 1 14.79 -8.35 19.22
C MET A 1 15.65 -8.08 17.99
N LEU A 2 15.92 -9.09 17.16
CA LEU A 2 16.76 -8.92 15.97
C LEU A 2 15.87 -8.58 14.78
N THR A 3 15.81 -7.30 14.40
CA THR A 3 15.13 -6.87 13.19
C THR A 3 15.99 -7.29 12.00
N ARG A 4 15.55 -8.32 11.28
CA ARG A 4 16.22 -8.80 10.07
C ARG A 4 16.10 -7.72 8.99
N THR A 5 17.12 -6.89 8.85
CA THR A 5 17.28 -6.00 7.70
C THR A 5 17.55 -6.85 6.47
N LEU A 6 16.66 -6.77 5.48
CA LEU A 6 16.79 -7.48 4.23
C LEU A 6 17.97 -6.87 3.44
N PRO A 7 18.93 -7.67 2.94
CA PRO A 7 20.07 -7.12 2.20
C PRO A 7 19.61 -6.35 0.95
N PRO A 8 20.32 -5.27 0.56
CA PRO A 8 19.97 -4.50 -0.63
C PRO A 8 19.85 -5.42 -1.86
N GLY A 9 18.72 -5.34 -2.58
CA GLY A 9 18.41 -6.23 -3.70
C GLY A 9 17.46 -7.39 -3.40
N THR A 10 17.05 -7.58 -2.14
CA THR A 10 15.99 -8.55 -1.75
C THR A 10 14.59 -7.93 -1.63
N GLY A 11 14.46 -6.62 -1.88
CA GLY A 11 13.16 -5.96 -1.94
C GLY A 11 12.35 -6.31 -3.20
N PRO A 12 11.13 -5.77 -3.32
CA PRO A 12 10.26 -6.00 -4.46
C PRO A 12 10.97 -5.72 -5.79
N ARG A 13 10.89 -6.67 -6.72
CA ARG A 13 11.46 -6.50 -8.06
C ARG A 13 10.75 -5.36 -8.80
N PRO A 14 11.43 -4.61 -9.68
CA PRO A 14 10.81 -3.51 -10.42
C PRO A 14 9.56 -3.93 -11.21
N GLY A 15 9.56 -5.13 -11.80
CA GLY A 15 8.40 -5.66 -12.52
C GLY A 15 7.18 -5.92 -11.63
N LEU A 16 7.38 -6.27 -10.36
CA LEU A 16 6.30 -6.39 -9.39
C LEU A 16 5.77 -5.01 -9.01
N LEU A 17 6.65 -4.04 -8.73
CA LEU A 17 6.22 -2.67 -8.43
C LEU A 17 5.43 -2.05 -9.59
N ALA A 18 5.88 -2.26 -10.82
CA ALA A 18 5.20 -1.78 -12.02
C ALA A 18 3.87 -2.52 -12.32
N SER A 19 3.65 -3.71 -11.73
CA SER A 19 2.38 -4.41 -11.91
C SER A 19 1.30 -3.88 -10.98
N LEU A 20 1.65 -3.35 -9.81
CA LEU A 20 0.70 -2.91 -8.78
C LEU A 20 -0.30 -1.86 -9.31
N GLY A 21 -1.54 -2.02 -8.88
CA GLY A 21 -2.50 -0.91 -8.84
C GLY A 21 -2.30 -0.12 -7.55
N ALA A 22 -2.44 1.20 -7.65
CA ALA A 22 -2.46 2.10 -6.52
C ALA A 22 -3.69 3.00 -6.63
N TRP A 23 -4.36 3.22 -5.51
CA TRP A 23 -5.48 4.14 -5.40
C TRP A 23 -5.26 5.02 -4.18
N THR A 24 -5.64 6.29 -4.28
CA THR A 24 -5.49 7.26 -3.21
C THR A 24 -6.80 8.00 -3.04
N TRP A 25 -7.15 8.32 -1.79
CA TRP A 25 -8.31 9.15 -1.47
C TRP A 25 -8.13 9.79 -0.08
N PRO A 26 -8.69 10.99 0.17
CA PRO A 26 -8.79 11.54 1.51
C PRO A 26 -9.86 10.76 2.27
N GLY A 27 -9.62 10.49 3.55
CA GLY A 27 -10.58 9.85 4.45
C GLY A 27 -10.41 10.38 5.86
N THR A 28 -11.09 9.75 6.80
CA THR A 28 -11.09 10.16 8.20
C THR A 28 -10.67 8.98 9.06
N ALA A 29 -9.68 9.20 9.92
CA ALA A 29 -9.25 8.23 10.91
C ALA A 29 -10.31 8.08 12.03
N PRO A 30 -10.28 6.99 12.82
CA PRO A 30 -11.24 6.78 13.90
C PRO A 30 -11.25 7.89 14.97
N ASP A 31 -10.17 8.66 15.07
CA ASP A 31 -10.04 9.82 15.97
C ASP A 31 -10.61 11.12 15.38
N GLY A 32 -11.26 11.05 14.20
CA GLY A 32 -11.89 12.19 13.53
C GLY A 32 -10.92 13.06 12.73
N ARG A 33 -9.62 12.73 12.68
CA ARG A 33 -8.65 13.48 11.88
C ARG A 33 -8.74 13.09 10.42
N ASP A 34 -8.60 14.07 9.53
CA ASP A 34 -8.41 13.79 8.11
C ASP A 34 -7.10 13.03 7.92
N LEU A 35 -7.16 11.94 7.16
CA LEU A 35 -6.03 11.08 6.87
C LEU A 35 -5.98 10.74 5.37
N ALA A 36 -4.78 10.76 4.82
CA ALA A 36 -4.55 10.32 3.46
C ALA A 36 -4.57 8.78 3.40
N HIS A 37 -5.39 8.18 2.53
CA HIS A 37 -5.43 6.73 2.35
C HIS A 37 -4.77 6.32 1.04
N VAL A 38 -4.13 5.16 1.07
CA VAL A 38 -3.52 4.49 -0.09
C VAL A 38 -3.96 3.03 -0.08
N LEU A 39 -4.48 2.53 -1.18
CA LEU A 39 -4.64 1.10 -1.43
C LEU A 39 -3.62 0.64 -2.45
N LEU A 40 -2.94 -0.48 -2.15
CA LEU A 40 -2.16 -1.25 -3.11
C LEU A 40 -2.78 -2.63 -3.30
N ALA A 41 -2.96 -3.04 -4.54
CA ALA A 41 -3.40 -4.39 -4.87
C ALA A 41 -2.75 -4.85 -6.18
N HIS A 42 -2.59 -6.16 -6.33
CA HIS A 42 -2.12 -6.74 -7.58
C HIS A 42 -3.28 -6.78 -8.60
N PRO A 43 -3.06 -6.49 -9.90
CA PRO A 43 -4.06 -6.75 -10.91
C PRO A 43 -4.35 -8.26 -11.04
N PRO A 44 -5.51 -8.66 -11.61
CA PRO A 44 -5.75 -10.04 -11.95
C PRO A 44 -4.62 -10.61 -12.81
N GLY A 45 -4.29 -11.87 -12.54
CA GLY A 45 -3.32 -12.62 -13.29
C GLY A 45 -3.59 -12.63 -14.79
N ARG A 46 -2.53 -12.55 -15.60
CA ARG A 46 -2.64 -12.66 -17.06
C ARG A 46 -2.16 -14.03 -17.57
N THR A 47 -1.54 -14.82 -16.71
CA THR A 47 -0.94 -16.10 -17.04
C THR A 47 -1.37 -17.17 -16.03
N GLY A 48 -1.25 -18.45 -16.40
CA GLY A 48 -1.51 -19.57 -15.48
C GLY A 48 -0.55 -19.64 -14.28
N ARG A 49 0.48 -18.79 -14.22
CA ARG A 49 1.40 -18.65 -13.07
C ARG A 49 0.93 -17.62 -12.04
N ASP A 50 -0.17 -16.91 -12.33
CA ASP A 50 -0.75 -15.90 -11.47
C ASP A 50 -1.93 -16.49 -10.69
N THR A 51 -1.66 -17.56 -9.94
CA THR A 51 -2.66 -18.15 -9.04
C THR A 51 -2.94 -17.19 -7.88
N PRO A 52 -4.12 -17.31 -7.23
CA PRO A 52 -4.44 -16.52 -6.03
C PRO A 52 -3.35 -16.59 -4.96
N GLU A 53 -2.76 -17.77 -4.75
CA GLU A 53 -1.68 -18.00 -3.77
C GLU A 53 -0.40 -17.27 -4.16
N ALA A 54 -0.06 -17.26 -5.45
CA ALA A 54 1.10 -16.54 -5.96
C ALA A 54 0.92 -15.02 -5.87
N ILE A 55 -0.28 -14.52 -6.14
CA ILE A 55 -0.63 -13.11 -5.98
C ILE A 55 -0.56 -12.72 -4.50
N GLU A 56 -1.15 -13.51 -3.62
CA GLU A 56 -1.11 -13.26 -2.18
C GLU A 56 0.33 -13.25 -1.66
N ALA A 57 1.16 -14.22 -2.03
CA ALA A 57 2.57 -14.27 -1.63
C ALA A 57 3.33 -13.02 -2.07
N ARG A 58 3.05 -12.50 -3.27
CA ARG A 58 3.63 -11.23 -3.75
C ARG A 58 3.14 -10.04 -2.93
N MET A 59 1.84 -9.96 -2.62
CA MET A 59 1.29 -8.86 -1.82
C MET A 59 1.78 -8.89 -0.37
N ARG A 60 2.01 -10.07 0.21
CA ARG A 60 2.67 -10.22 1.52
C ARG A 60 4.11 -9.72 1.47
N LEU A 61 4.85 -10.04 0.41
CA LEU A 61 6.20 -9.50 0.21
C LEU A 61 6.20 -7.97 0.09
N ILE A 62 5.18 -7.38 -0.54
CA ILE A 62 5.00 -5.91 -0.56
C ILE A 62 4.77 -5.37 0.86
N ALA A 63 3.87 -6.00 1.63
CA ALA A 63 3.59 -5.61 3.01
C ALA A 63 4.83 -5.68 3.91
N ASP A 64 5.63 -6.74 3.80
CA ASP A 64 6.87 -6.90 4.53
C ASP A 64 7.89 -5.84 4.14
N ALA A 65 8.02 -5.54 2.84
CA ALA A 65 8.92 -4.51 2.34
C ALA A 65 8.53 -3.09 2.78
N LEU A 66 7.25 -2.86 3.11
CA LEU A 66 6.78 -1.61 3.69
C LEU A 66 7.19 -1.47 5.18
N GLY A 67 7.50 -2.56 5.86
CA GLY A 67 7.88 -2.58 7.28
C GLY A 67 7.06 -3.52 8.14
N GLY A 68 6.22 -4.37 7.53
CA GLY A 68 5.29 -5.25 8.23
C GLY A 68 3.97 -4.52 8.48
N LEU A 69 2.93 -4.96 7.77
CA LEU A 69 1.55 -4.51 7.95
C LEU A 69 0.79 -5.50 8.84
N ALA A 70 -0.24 -5.03 9.53
CA ALA A 70 -1.05 -5.85 10.42
C ALA A 70 -2.49 -6.00 9.90
N GLN A 71 -3.24 -6.98 10.40
CA GLN A 71 -4.67 -7.08 10.05
C GLN A 71 -5.47 -5.99 10.78
N ALA A 72 -6.69 -5.69 10.31
CA ALA A 72 -7.54 -4.63 10.87
C ALA A 72 -7.81 -4.75 12.39
N ARG A 73 -7.73 -5.97 12.93
CA ARG A 73 -7.94 -6.27 14.36
C ARG A 73 -6.76 -5.91 15.26
N ASP A 74 -5.60 -5.67 14.66
CA ASP A 74 -4.35 -5.38 15.37
C ASP A 74 -4.09 -3.86 15.36
N ARG A 75 -3.28 -3.39 16.32
CA ARG A 75 -2.82 -1.98 16.28
C ARG A 75 -2.10 -1.72 14.97
N LEU A 76 -2.46 -0.63 14.30
CA LEU A 76 -1.80 -0.22 13.05
C LEU A 76 -0.31 0.01 13.30
N PRO A 77 0.58 -0.77 12.66
CA PRO A 77 2.00 -0.56 12.79
C PRO A 77 2.37 0.78 12.17
N LEU A 78 3.14 1.57 12.91
CA LEU A 78 3.81 2.74 12.36
C LEU A 78 4.94 2.22 11.47
N LEU A 79 4.79 2.41 10.17
CA LEU A 79 5.80 2.04 9.20
C LEU A 79 6.95 3.04 9.29
N PRO A 80 8.18 2.62 8.95
CA PRO A 80 9.29 3.54 8.79
C PRO A 80 8.93 4.63 7.76
N GLU A 81 9.77 5.66 7.64
CA GLU A 81 9.64 6.64 6.58
C GLU A 81 9.65 5.95 5.20
N ARG A 82 8.48 5.95 4.57
CA ARG A 82 8.21 5.21 3.32
C ARG A 82 7.49 6.08 2.30
N LEU A 83 7.00 7.25 2.69
CA LEU A 83 6.48 8.24 1.76
C LEU A 83 7.55 9.30 1.55
N GLN A 84 7.77 9.68 0.30
CA GLN A 84 8.66 10.78 -0.06
C GLN A 84 7.86 11.72 -0.95
N VAL A 85 7.71 12.97 -0.52
CA VAL A 85 7.08 14.02 -1.33
C VAL A 85 8.14 14.60 -2.26
N VAL A 86 7.88 14.55 -3.57
CA VAL A 86 8.80 15.04 -4.61
C VAL A 86 8.02 15.99 -5.51
N GLY A 87 8.10 17.29 -5.21
CA GLY A 87 7.29 18.30 -5.89
C GLY A 87 5.80 18.06 -5.62
N ASP A 88 5.04 17.82 -6.69
CA ASP A 88 3.60 17.55 -6.70
C ASP A 88 3.22 16.06 -6.67
N TRP A 89 4.22 15.16 -6.62
CA TRP A 89 4.02 13.72 -6.58
C TRP A 89 4.47 13.12 -5.25
N VAL A 90 3.85 12.01 -4.86
CA VAL A 90 4.27 11.23 -3.69
C VAL A 90 4.80 9.88 -4.16
N LEU A 91 6.00 9.54 -3.70
CA LEU A 91 6.67 8.28 -3.98
C LEU A 91 6.59 7.38 -2.74
N MET A 92 6.07 6.17 -2.91
CA MET A 92 6.15 5.13 -1.90
C MET A 92 7.42 4.31 -2.08
N ARG A 93 8.25 4.28 -1.04
CA ARG A 93 9.50 3.53 -1.00
C ARG A 93 9.28 2.17 -0.35
N PHE A 94 10.07 1.19 -0.78
CA PHE A 94 10.07 -0.16 -0.23
C PHE A 94 11.47 -0.49 0.25
N HIS A 95 11.56 -1.11 1.43
CA HIS A 95 12.84 -1.57 1.96
C HIS A 95 13.49 -2.56 0.98
N GLY A 96 14.79 -2.39 0.74
CA GLY A 96 15.56 -3.25 -0.17
C GLY A 96 15.28 -3.04 -1.66
N ALA A 97 14.34 -2.16 -2.05
CA ALA A 97 14.08 -1.81 -3.45
C ALA A 97 14.84 -0.55 -3.88
N ARG A 98 15.43 -0.58 -5.08
CA ARG A 98 16.06 0.59 -5.70
C ARG A 98 15.03 1.61 -6.20
N TYR A 99 13.84 1.14 -6.57
CA TYR A 99 12.76 1.94 -7.13
C TYR A 99 11.60 2.05 -6.14
N GLY A 100 10.90 3.18 -6.18
CA GLY A 100 9.63 3.38 -5.49
C GLY A 100 8.44 3.31 -6.44
N LEU A 101 7.24 3.24 -5.87
CA LEU A 101 5.98 3.33 -6.59
C LEU A 101 5.47 4.77 -6.54
N ARG A 102 5.29 5.40 -7.70
CA ARG A 102 4.63 6.70 -7.79
C ARG A 102 3.15 6.52 -7.52
N LEU A 103 2.63 7.20 -6.50
CA LEU A 103 1.22 7.13 -6.14
C LEU A 103 0.42 8.08 -7.05
N PRO A 104 -0.82 7.71 -7.44
CA PRO A 104 -1.73 8.65 -8.04
C PRO A 104 -1.93 9.83 -7.10
N THR A 105 -1.68 11.04 -7.57
CA THR A 105 -1.87 12.25 -6.77
C THR A 105 -3.07 13.03 -7.23
N HIS A 106 -3.79 13.58 -6.27
CA HIS A 106 -4.84 14.56 -6.49
C HIS A 106 -4.67 15.66 -5.42
N PRO A 107 -4.94 16.93 -5.74
CA PRO A 107 -4.50 18.06 -4.92
C PRO A 107 -4.89 17.96 -3.44
N ARG A 108 -6.12 17.52 -3.16
CA ARG A 108 -6.64 17.36 -1.79
C ARG A 108 -5.87 16.30 -1.00
N TRP A 109 -5.53 15.17 -1.63
CA TRP A 109 -4.78 14.11 -0.96
C TRP A 109 -3.31 14.47 -0.78
N THR A 110 -2.67 15.08 -1.78
CA THR A 110 -1.28 15.54 -1.64
C THR A 110 -1.16 16.58 -0.53
N ALA A 111 -2.09 17.54 -0.47
CA ALA A 111 -2.13 18.52 0.62
C ALA A 111 -2.29 17.84 1.98
N LEU A 112 -3.12 16.81 2.07
CA LEU A 112 -3.35 16.06 3.30
C LEU A 112 -2.11 15.26 3.74
N VAL A 113 -1.41 14.60 2.82
CA VAL A 113 -0.13 13.92 3.11
C VAL A 113 0.91 14.93 3.59
N THR A 114 1.04 16.07 2.92
CA THR A 114 2.00 17.11 3.29
C THR A 114 1.68 17.74 4.64
N ALA A 115 0.39 17.94 4.96
CA ALA A 115 -0.03 18.55 6.22
C ALA A 115 0.05 17.59 7.42
N SER A 116 -0.36 16.34 7.24
CA SER A 116 -0.36 15.33 8.31
C SER A 116 1.00 14.64 8.49
N GLY A 117 1.84 14.64 7.45
CA GLY A 117 3.09 13.88 7.41
C GLY A 117 2.89 12.36 7.35
N GLU A 118 1.64 11.90 7.18
CA GLU A 118 1.25 10.50 7.33
C GLU A 118 0.22 10.07 6.28
N ALA A 119 0.22 8.79 5.93
CA ALA A 119 -0.86 8.17 5.18
C ALA A 119 -1.15 6.75 5.69
N ALA A 120 -2.43 6.40 5.79
CA ALA A 120 -2.86 5.01 5.95
C ALA A 120 -2.57 4.24 4.67
N VAL A 121 -1.78 3.18 4.79
CA VAL A 121 -1.47 2.26 3.70
C VAL A 121 -2.22 0.97 3.94
N THR A 122 -3.03 0.61 2.96
CA THR A 122 -3.76 -0.65 2.89
C THR A 122 -3.17 -1.50 1.76
N VAL A 123 -2.84 -2.74 2.05
CA VAL A 123 -2.45 -3.76 1.07
C VAL A 123 -3.55 -4.80 1.00
N GLY A 124 -4.17 -4.91 -0.17
CA GLY A 124 -5.12 -5.95 -0.47
C GLY A 124 -4.44 -7.23 -0.94
N LEU A 125 -4.84 -8.37 -0.39
CA LEU A 125 -4.30 -9.68 -0.77
C LEU A 125 -4.99 -10.25 -2.01
N ASP A 126 -6.22 -9.81 -2.30
CA ASP A 126 -6.99 -10.20 -3.48
C ASP A 126 -6.66 -9.34 -4.70
N PRO A 127 -6.80 -9.90 -5.91
CA PRO A 127 -6.58 -9.14 -7.13
C PRO A 127 -7.66 -8.05 -7.31
N LEU A 128 -7.23 -6.88 -7.75
CA LEU A 128 -8.11 -5.76 -8.12
C LEU A 128 -7.64 -5.17 -9.47
N PRO A 129 -8.51 -5.12 -10.51
CA PRO A 129 -8.14 -4.52 -11.79
C PRO A 129 -7.69 -3.08 -11.61
N ARG A 130 -6.59 -2.66 -12.24
CA ARG A 130 -6.09 -1.27 -12.17
C ARG A 130 -7.07 -0.22 -12.67
N SER A 131 -8.06 -0.63 -13.46
CA SER A 131 -9.16 0.20 -13.94
C SER A 131 -10.36 0.24 -12.99
N ALA A 132 -10.26 -0.31 -11.78
CA ALA A 132 -11.30 -0.19 -10.77
C ALA A 132 -11.53 1.28 -10.42
N ASP A 133 -12.79 1.70 -10.53
CA ASP A 133 -13.28 3.00 -10.11
C ASP A 133 -13.51 3.02 -8.59
N ALA A 134 -13.92 4.18 -8.07
CA ALA A 134 -14.17 4.36 -6.63
C ALA A 134 -15.19 3.35 -6.09
N ALA A 135 -16.32 3.15 -6.77
CA ALA A 135 -17.36 2.22 -6.31
C ALA A 135 -16.87 0.77 -6.22
N ARG A 136 -16.03 0.34 -7.18
CA ARG A 136 -15.40 -0.99 -7.14
C ARG A 136 -14.32 -1.10 -6.06
N VAL A 137 -13.56 -0.03 -5.82
CA VAL A 137 -12.59 0.03 -4.72
C VAL A 137 -13.31 -0.08 -3.38
N ASP A 138 -14.42 0.62 -3.18
CA ASP A 138 -15.23 0.56 -1.96
C ASP A 138 -15.77 -0.85 -1.73
N ALA A 139 -16.43 -1.43 -2.73
CA ALA A 139 -16.93 -2.82 -2.64
C ALA A 139 -15.82 -3.85 -2.39
N TYR A 140 -14.64 -3.63 -2.98
CA TYR A 140 -13.45 -4.44 -2.73
C TYR A 140 -12.97 -4.32 -1.28
N LEU A 141 -12.88 -3.11 -0.75
CA LEU A 141 -12.46 -2.86 0.63
C LEU A 141 -13.43 -3.54 1.61
N ASP A 142 -14.74 -3.40 1.41
CA ASP A 142 -15.74 -4.03 2.27
C ASP A 142 -15.62 -5.56 2.26
N THR A 143 -15.54 -6.14 1.06
CA THR A 143 -15.45 -7.60 0.89
C THR A 143 -14.15 -8.15 1.47
N ALA A 144 -13.02 -7.51 1.15
CA ALA A 144 -11.70 -7.95 1.62
C ALA A 144 -11.52 -7.72 3.12
N LEU A 145 -12.11 -6.66 3.68
CA LEU A 145 -12.11 -6.40 5.12
C LEU A 145 -12.88 -7.50 5.86
N ALA A 146 -14.09 -7.82 5.40
CA ALA A 146 -14.92 -8.88 5.98
C ALA A 146 -14.22 -10.26 5.92
N ALA A 147 -13.46 -10.51 4.85
CA ALA A 147 -12.68 -11.73 4.68
C ALA A 147 -11.32 -11.73 5.44
N GLY A 148 -10.92 -10.63 6.09
CA GLY A 148 -9.62 -10.51 6.76
C GLY A 148 -8.43 -10.50 5.79
N ARG A 149 -8.66 -10.05 4.56
CA ARG A 149 -7.72 -10.05 3.42
C ARG A 149 -7.12 -8.67 3.11
N LEU A 150 -7.23 -7.75 4.06
CA LEU A 150 -6.56 -6.46 4.04
C LEU A 150 -5.50 -6.41 5.14
N LEU A 151 -4.33 -5.86 4.78
CA LEU A 151 -3.27 -5.51 5.72
C LEU A 151 -3.13 -3.99 5.77
N PHE A 152 -2.90 -3.45 6.95
CA PHE A 152 -2.91 -2.02 7.21
C PHE A 152 -1.63 -1.56 7.93
N GLY A 153 -1.28 -0.30 7.75
CA GLY A 153 -0.21 0.38 8.47
C GLY A 153 -0.25 1.89 8.23
N LEU A 154 0.53 2.65 8.99
CA LEU A 154 0.66 4.09 8.85
C LEU A 154 2.06 4.43 8.32
N ALA A 155 2.15 4.94 7.10
CA ALA A 155 3.42 5.38 6.52
C ALA A 155 3.66 6.86 6.79
N ARG A 156 4.90 7.21 7.14
CA ARG A 156 5.31 8.60 7.35
C ARG A 156 6.08 9.16 6.16
N THR A 157 5.99 10.47 5.98
CA THR A 157 6.80 11.23 5.03
C THR A 157 8.23 11.41 5.55
N THR A 158 9.20 11.29 4.65
CA THR A 158 10.61 11.67 4.85
C THR A 158 10.79 13.18 4.74
#